data_AF-A0A7H4M4T0-F1
#
_entry.id   AF-A0A7H4M4T0-F1
#
_cell.length_a   1.000
_cell.length_b   1.000
_cell.length_c   1.000
_cell.angle_alpha   90.00
_cell.angle_beta   90.00
_cell.angle_gamma   90.00
#
_symmetry.space_group_name_H-M   'P 1'
#
loop_
_entity.id
_entity.type
_entity.pdbx_description
1 polymer ?
#
loop_
_entity_poly.entity_id
_entity_poly.type
_entity_poly.pdbx_seq_one_letter_code
_entity_poly.pdbx_strand_id
1 'polypeptide(L)'
;MIYGDTPKSDVLENKDVEDVATSQDPQNPGVPPQPQLAQANQSLVAQSGAPEYAPHVINTPLAFLIKSALNTNIFGEPGWMGTGWRAGRDLQRHDIGGKTGTTNSSKDAWFSGYGPGVVTSVWIGFDDHRRDLGRTTASGAIKDQISGYEGGAKSAQPAWDDFMKNVLQGVPEEPLTPPPGIITVNIDRSTGQLASGGNSRAEYFIEGTQPTQQAVHEVGTTITDGGGKPTNCSDKKSACGRFFLADGKPVVDIVPQLAPLPRPTVTAP
;
A
#
# COMPACT_ATOMS: atom_id res chain seq x y z
N MET A 1 12.67 21.25 7.09
CA MET A 1 13.24 21.60 8.40
C MET A 1 12.27 21.05 9.44
N ILE A 2 12.56 19.88 10.02
CA ILE A 2 11.78 19.30 11.11
C ILE A 2 12.72 19.31 12.31
N TYR A 3 12.59 20.33 13.15
CA TYR A 3 13.05 20.29 14.52
C TYR A 3 11.83 19.98 15.37
N GLY A 4 11.90 18.86 16.08
CA GLY A 4 11.04 18.50 17.19
C GLY A 4 11.84 17.51 18.00
N ASP A 5 11.92 17.71 19.31
CA ASP A 5 12.71 16.92 20.24
C ASP A 5 12.31 15.45 20.19
N THR A 6 12.89 14.68 19.27
CA THR A 6 12.84 13.22 19.31
C THR A 6 13.65 12.81 20.55
N PRO A 7 13.04 12.17 21.55
CA PRO A 7 13.81 11.60 22.66
C PRO A 7 14.85 10.67 22.07
N LYS A 8 16.06 10.72 22.63
CA LYS A 8 17.19 9.85 22.27
C LYS A 8 16.66 8.44 21.98
N SER A 9 16.99 7.88 20.82
CA SER A 9 17.19 6.44 20.76
C SER A 9 18.31 6.19 21.75
N ASP A 10 18.00 5.65 22.93
CA ASP A 10 19.03 5.21 23.85
C ASP A 10 19.99 4.33 23.04
N VAL A 11 21.25 4.72 23.05
CA VAL A 11 22.32 3.89 22.49
C VAL A 11 22.19 2.60 23.28
N LEU A 12 21.68 1.54 22.65
CA LEU A 12 21.59 0.21 23.26
C LEU A 12 22.98 -0.09 23.81
N GLU A 13 23.13 0.02 25.12
CA GLU A 13 24.40 -0.28 25.75
C GLU A 13 24.51 -1.82 25.70
N ASN A 14 25.72 -2.37 25.66
CA ASN A 14 25.92 -3.84 25.60
C ASN A 14 25.27 -4.64 26.76
N LYS A 15 24.65 -3.95 27.71
CA LYS A 15 23.87 -4.49 28.83
C LYS A 15 22.37 -4.65 28.50
N ASP A 16 21.89 -4.07 27.40
CA ASP A 16 20.52 -4.21 26.89
C ASP A 16 20.42 -5.26 25.76
N VAL A 17 21.55 -5.87 25.40
CA VAL A 17 21.60 -7.05 24.54
C VAL A 17 21.46 -8.28 25.43
N GLU A 18 20.26 -8.85 25.51
CA GLU A 18 20.05 -10.17 26.10
C GLU A 18 21.00 -11.18 25.41
N ASP A 19 21.63 -12.04 26.21
CA ASP A 19 22.64 -13.01 25.79
C ASP A 19 22.28 -13.66 24.45
N VAL A 20 23.13 -13.45 23.44
CA VAL A 20 23.05 -14.20 22.19
C VAL A 20 23.14 -15.67 22.60
N ALA A 21 22.10 -16.46 22.32
CA ALA A 21 22.08 -17.88 22.66
C ALA A 21 23.34 -18.56 22.09
N THR A 22 24.34 -18.79 22.93
CA THR A 22 25.56 -19.48 22.54
C THR A 22 25.25 -20.96 22.53
N SER A 23 25.30 -21.58 21.35
CA SER A 23 25.25 -23.04 21.24
C SER A 23 26.32 -23.66 22.14
N GLN A 24 25.92 -24.61 22.99
CA GLN A 24 26.85 -25.42 23.79
C GLN A 24 27.44 -26.59 22.99
N ASP A 25 27.08 -26.72 21.71
CA ASP A 25 27.60 -27.78 20.84
C ASP A 25 29.08 -27.47 20.49
N PRO A 26 30.02 -28.43 20.67
CA PRO A 26 31.43 -28.21 20.34
C PRO A 26 31.57 -27.70 18.91
N GLN A 27 32.30 -26.60 18.73
CA GLN A 27 32.50 -25.93 17.45
C GLN A 27 32.78 -26.94 16.32
N ASN A 28 31.82 -27.10 15.42
CA ASN A 28 32.01 -27.92 14.24
C ASN A 28 33.08 -27.25 13.35
N PRO A 29 34.19 -27.92 12.98
CA PRO A 29 35.32 -27.31 12.27
C PRO A 29 34.98 -26.64 10.92
N GLY A 30 33.77 -26.85 10.41
CA GLY A 30 33.26 -26.27 9.17
C GLY A 30 32.48 -24.95 9.32
N VAL A 31 32.27 -24.43 10.54
CA VAL A 31 31.54 -23.17 10.76
C VAL A 31 32.54 -22.00 10.82
N PRO A 32 32.45 -21.00 9.93
CA PRO A 32 33.29 -19.81 10.02
C PRO A 32 33.04 -19.08 11.34
N PRO A 33 34.08 -18.51 11.98
CA PRO A 33 33.93 -17.84 13.26
C PRO A 33 32.91 -16.70 13.16
N GLN A 34 32.07 -16.60 14.19
CA GLN A 34 31.03 -15.58 14.31
C GLN A 34 31.68 -14.18 14.13
N PRO A 35 31.15 -13.30 13.26
CA PRO A 35 31.70 -11.96 13.10
C PRO A 35 31.60 -11.23 14.44
N GLN A 36 32.74 -10.74 14.93
CA GLN A 36 32.77 -9.90 16.13
C GLN A 36 31.96 -8.63 15.84
N LEU A 37 30.99 -8.33 16.70
CA LEU A 37 30.27 -7.07 16.66
C LEU A 37 31.30 -5.93 16.76
N ALA A 38 31.38 -5.11 15.73
CA ALA A 38 32.19 -3.90 15.77
C ALA A 38 31.61 -3.00 16.87
N GLN A 39 32.35 -2.84 17.97
CA GLN A 39 31.97 -1.90 19.01
C GLN A 39 31.96 -0.50 18.41
N ALA A 40 30.84 0.22 18.55
CA ALA A 40 30.78 1.62 18.17
C ALA A 40 31.94 2.36 18.86
N ASN A 41 32.74 3.09 18.08
CA ASN A 41 33.88 3.84 18.60
C ASN A 41 33.38 4.92 19.57
N GLN A 42 33.36 4.62 20.87
CA GLN A 42 32.87 5.51 21.92
C GLN A 42 33.64 6.84 21.95
N SER A 43 34.90 6.84 21.50
CA SER A 43 35.75 8.02 21.33
C SER A 43 35.31 8.95 20.20
N LEU A 44 34.64 8.45 19.15
CA LEU A 44 34.00 9.28 18.11
C LEU A 44 32.71 9.91 18.63
N VAL A 45 31.91 9.15 19.38
CA VAL A 45 30.65 9.61 19.98
C VAL A 45 30.88 10.74 21.00
N ALA A 46 32.01 10.74 21.72
CA ALA A 46 32.36 11.76 22.69
C ALA A 46 32.90 13.07 22.09
N GLN A 47 33.34 13.08 20.82
CA GLN A 47 33.97 14.24 20.19
C GLN A 47 32.98 15.11 19.39
N SER A 48 31.88 14.53 18.92
CA SER A 48 30.86 15.20 18.12
C SER A 48 29.81 15.84 19.05
N GLY A 49 30.05 17.05 19.57
CA GLY A 49 29.09 17.78 20.41
C GLY A 49 27.75 18.15 19.74
N ALA A 50 27.55 17.75 18.48
CA ALA A 50 26.29 17.83 17.75
C ALA A 50 25.89 16.41 17.28
N PRO A 51 24.60 16.06 17.28
CA PRO A 51 24.15 14.76 16.79
C PRO A 51 24.64 14.54 15.36
N GLU A 52 25.49 13.53 15.19
CA GLU A 52 25.93 13.08 13.88
C GLU A 52 24.79 12.29 13.26
N TYR A 53 23.93 12.99 12.52
CA TYR A 53 22.86 12.34 11.77
C TYR A 53 23.46 11.48 10.66
N ALA A 54 22.90 10.30 10.47
CA ALA A 54 23.23 9.46 9.34
C ALA A 54 22.98 10.23 8.02
N PRO A 55 23.85 10.04 7.00
CA PRO A 55 23.67 10.70 5.71
C PRO A 55 22.31 10.35 5.10
N HIS A 56 21.63 11.34 4.51
CA HIS A 56 20.36 11.12 3.83
C HIS A 56 20.58 10.33 2.53
N VAL A 57 20.17 9.06 2.54
CA VAL A 57 20.24 8.17 1.35
C VAL A 57 19.02 8.32 0.43
N ILE A 58 17.89 8.79 0.97
CA ILE A 58 16.66 9.11 0.24
C ILE A 58 16.15 10.49 0.70
N ASN A 59 15.41 11.18 -0.17
CA ASN A 59 14.83 12.47 0.19
C ASN A 59 13.60 12.30 1.12
N THR A 60 13.32 13.35 1.90
CA THR A 60 12.23 13.34 2.90
C THR A 60 10.83 13.13 2.27
N PRO A 61 10.47 13.77 1.13
CA PRO A 61 9.19 13.51 0.48
C PRO A 61 8.99 12.04 0.09
N LEU A 62 10.00 11.39 -0.49
CA LEU A 62 9.94 9.99 -0.88
C LEU A 62 9.80 9.07 0.35
N ALA A 63 10.56 9.33 1.42
CA ALA A 63 10.44 8.59 2.66
C ALA A 63 9.03 8.68 3.26
N PHE A 64 8.40 9.86 3.19
CA PHE A 64 7.01 10.08 3.62
C PHE A 64 6.02 9.26 2.79
N LEU A 65 6.15 9.23 1.47
CA LEU A 65 5.27 8.44 0.60
C LEU A 65 5.37 6.94 0.92
N ILE A 66 6.59 6.43 1.16
CA ILE A 66 6.80 5.03 1.58
C ILE A 66 6.16 4.78 2.96
N LYS A 67 6.35 5.70 3.93
CA LYS A 67 5.72 5.63 5.26
C LYS A 67 4.20 5.52 5.13
N SER A 68 3.59 6.39 4.32
CA SER A 68 2.15 6.40 4.03
C SER A 68 1.67 5.10 3.38
N ALA A 69 2.38 4.58 2.38
CA ALA A 69 2.02 3.32 1.70
C ALA A 69 2.13 2.09 2.63
N LEU A 70 3.11 2.06 3.52
CA LEU A 70 3.26 0.99 4.50
C LEU A 70 2.18 1.05 5.60
N ASN A 71 1.71 2.26 5.94
CA ASN A 71 0.59 2.46 6.84
C ASN A 71 -0.71 1.91 6.21
N THR A 72 -0.98 2.21 4.93
CA THR A 72 -2.15 1.66 4.23
C THR A 72 -2.07 0.15 4.02
N ASN A 73 -0.87 -0.47 4.01
CA ASN A 73 -0.78 -1.95 4.04
C ASN A 73 -1.25 -2.56 5.38
N ILE A 74 -1.39 -1.78 6.44
CA ILE A 74 -2.06 -2.17 7.69
C ILE A 74 -3.54 -1.78 7.61
N PHE A 75 -3.87 -0.51 7.42
CA PHE A 75 -5.25 -0.03 7.60
C PHE A 75 -6.15 -0.18 6.37
N GLY A 76 -5.57 -0.44 5.20
CA GLY A 76 -6.28 -0.51 3.93
C GLY A 76 -6.89 0.83 3.50
N GLU A 77 -7.85 0.75 2.59
CA GLU A 77 -8.70 1.87 2.16
C GLU A 77 -10.13 1.34 1.91
N PRO A 78 -11.14 2.20 1.71
CA PRO A 78 -12.51 1.74 1.45
C PRO A 78 -12.58 0.70 0.32
N GLY A 79 -12.96 -0.53 0.65
CA GLY A 79 -13.09 -1.65 -0.30
C GLY A 79 -11.95 -2.66 -0.31
N TRP A 80 -10.85 -2.44 0.43
CA TRP A 80 -9.80 -3.45 0.60
C TRP A 80 -9.04 -3.29 1.93
N MET A 81 -8.51 -4.40 2.44
CA MET A 81 -7.61 -4.39 3.60
C MET A 81 -6.22 -4.85 3.17
N GLY A 82 -5.19 -4.25 3.75
CA GLY A 82 -3.82 -4.62 3.46
C GLY A 82 -3.42 -5.94 4.12
N THR A 83 -2.29 -6.48 3.67
CA THR A 83 -1.81 -7.79 4.14
C THR A 83 -1.43 -7.80 5.62
N GLY A 84 -1.10 -6.64 6.19
CA GLY A 84 -0.70 -6.46 7.58
C GLY A 84 -1.84 -6.10 8.52
N TRP A 85 -3.12 -6.16 8.09
CA TRP A 85 -4.27 -5.63 8.82
C TRP A 85 -4.43 -6.07 10.28
N ARG A 86 -3.90 -7.24 10.65
CA ARG A 86 -3.95 -7.74 12.03
C ARG A 86 -3.21 -6.83 13.02
N ALA A 87 -2.16 -6.14 12.58
CA ALA A 87 -1.40 -5.20 13.40
C ALA A 87 -2.28 -4.02 13.84
N GLY A 88 -3.13 -3.51 12.94
CA GLY A 88 -4.07 -2.45 13.27
C GLY A 88 -5.13 -2.89 14.29
N ARG A 89 -5.57 -4.15 14.20
CA ARG A 89 -6.48 -4.77 15.19
C ARG A 89 -5.79 -4.94 16.55
N ASP A 90 -4.54 -5.41 16.55
CA ASP A 90 -3.84 -5.86 17.75
C ASP A 90 -3.17 -4.72 18.54
N LEU A 91 -2.68 -3.70 17.83
CA LEU A 91 -2.00 -2.54 18.43
C LEU A 91 -2.93 -1.34 18.64
N GLN A 92 -4.02 -1.23 17.88
CA GLN A 92 -5.04 -0.17 18.03
C GLN A 92 -4.50 1.28 17.95
N ARG A 93 -3.50 1.51 17.09
CA ARG A 93 -2.87 2.83 16.85
C ARG A 93 -2.75 3.09 15.35
N HIS A 94 -2.60 4.34 14.93
CA HIS A 94 -2.57 4.71 13.50
C HIS A 94 -1.21 5.19 12.97
N ASP A 95 -0.18 5.21 13.81
CA ASP A 95 1.17 5.69 13.53
C ASP A 95 2.17 4.57 13.17
N ILE A 96 1.64 3.37 12.90
CA ILE A 96 2.40 2.17 12.54
C ILE A 96 2.29 1.85 11.05
N GLY A 97 3.28 1.15 10.51
CA GLY A 97 3.24 0.65 9.15
C GLY A 97 4.13 -0.57 8.99
N GLY A 98 3.84 -1.43 8.03
CA GLY A 98 4.62 -2.65 7.87
C GLY A 98 4.32 -3.39 6.58
N LYS A 99 5.21 -4.31 6.24
CA LYS A 99 5.13 -5.14 5.04
C LYS A 99 5.39 -6.59 5.37
N THR A 100 4.50 -7.43 4.84
CA THR A 100 4.65 -8.88 4.81
C THR A 100 5.66 -9.30 3.74
N GLY A 101 6.53 -10.25 4.07
CA GLY A 101 7.35 -10.99 3.12
C GLY A 101 7.04 -12.48 3.21
N THR A 102 6.91 -13.14 2.07
CA THR A 102 6.71 -14.58 1.98
C THR A 102 7.51 -15.09 0.79
N THR A 103 8.41 -16.04 0.99
CA THR A 103 9.19 -16.62 -0.11
C THR A 103 8.38 -17.69 -0.84
N ASN A 104 8.82 -18.01 -2.07
CA ASN A 104 8.26 -19.11 -2.84
C ASN A 104 8.29 -20.41 -2.03
N SER A 105 7.27 -21.25 -2.23
CA SER A 105 7.09 -22.51 -1.47
C SER A 105 7.00 -22.33 0.06
N SER A 106 6.80 -21.10 0.56
CA SER A 106 6.58 -20.82 1.99
C SER A 106 7.73 -21.32 2.87
N LYS A 107 8.97 -21.06 2.43
CA LYS A 107 10.17 -21.43 3.18
C LYS A 107 10.50 -20.41 4.27
N ASP A 108 10.22 -19.14 3.99
CA ASP A 108 10.49 -18.02 4.85
C ASP A 108 9.27 -17.11 4.94
N ALA A 109 8.97 -16.69 6.17
CA ALA A 109 7.98 -15.69 6.49
C ALA A 109 8.69 -14.51 7.14
N TRP A 110 8.40 -13.31 6.66
CA TRP A 110 8.93 -12.05 7.17
C TRP A 110 7.81 -11.08 7.50
N PHE A 111 8.03 -10.27 8.52
CA PHE A 111 7.28 -9.04 8.73
C PHE A 111 8.25 -7.95 9.17
N SER A 112 8.31 -6.86 8.41
CA SER A 112 9.12 -5.69 8.75
C SER A 112 8.20 -4.48 8.88
N GLY A 113 8.32 -3.74 9.98
CA GLY A 113 7.47 -2.60 10.24
C GLY A 113 8.13 -1.56 11.13
N TYR A 114 7.49 -0.41 11.20
CA TYR A 114 7.89 0.72 12.02
C TYR A 114 6.77 1.10 13.01
N GLY A 115 7.19 1.72 14.11
CA GLY A 115 6.38 2.58 14.96
C GLY A 115 7.19 3.84 15.31
N PRO A 116 6.66 4.74 16.14
CA PRO A 116 7.41 5.91 16.60
C PRO A 116 8.77 5.50 17.21
N GLY A 117 9.86 6.03 16.66
CA GLY A 117 11.22 5.81 17.16
C GLY A 117 11.79 4.38 17.01
N VAL A 118 11.05 3.43 16.44
CA VAL A 118 11.48 2.03 16.36
C VAL A 118 11.16 1.38 15.01
N VAL A 119 12.09 0.55 14.54
CA VAL A 119 11.90 -0.34 13.38
C VAL A 119 12.21 -1.75 13.83
N THR A 120 11.30 -2.68 13.53
CA THR A 120 11.42 -4.08 13.93
C THR A 120 11.20 -4.97 12.72
N SER A 121 12.03 -6.00 12.58
CA SER A 121 11.89 -7.04 11.56
C SER A 121 11.88 -8.40 12.23
N VAL A 122 10.91 -9.24 11.86
CA VAL A 122 10.76 -10.60 12.33
C VAL A 122 10.85 -11.54 11.14
N TRP A 123 11.64 -12.59 11.29
CA TRP A 123 11.75 -13.71 10.37
C TRP A 123 11.41 -15.01 11.06
N ILE A 124 10.73 -15.89 10.33
CA ILE A 124 10.51 -17.28 10.71
C ILE A 124 10.88 -18.16 9.51
N GLY A 125 11.73 -19.15 9.77
CA GLY A 125 12.17 -20.16 8.82
C GLY A 125 12.85 -21.32 9.54
N PHE A 126 13.28 -22.31 8.78
CA PHE A 126 14.12 -23.40 9.27
C PHE A 126 15.56 -23.17 8.83
N ASP A 127 16.52 -23.50 9.71
CA ASP A 127 17.95 -23.47 9.36
C ASP A 127 18.25 -24.40 8.16
N ASP A 128 17.59 -25.55 8.09
CA ASP A 128 17.58 -26.40 6.89
C ASP A 128 16.61 -25.84 5.86
N HIS A 129 17.15 -25.08 4.90
CA HIS A 129 16.42 -24.43 3.81
C HIS A 129 15.64 -25.39 2.89
N ARG A 130 15.84 -26.72 3.01
CA ARG A 130 15.07 -27.71 2.25
C ARG A 130 13.66 -27.86 2.78
N ARG A 131 13.43 -27.57 4.07
CA ARG A 131 12.12 -27.63 4.70
C ARG A 131 11.23 -26.46 4.24
N ASP A 132 9.93 -26.63 4.38
CA ASP A 132 8.93 -25.58 4.22
C ASP A 132 8.19 -25.36 5.54
N LEU A 133 7.60 -24.18 5.72
CA LEU A 133 6.75 -23.84 6.88
C LEU A 133 5.41 -24.57 6.85
N GLY A 134 5.04 -25.14 5.70
CA GLY A 134 3.82 -25.91 5.53
C GLY A 134 2.55 -25.07 5.37
N ARG A 135 1.43 -25.66 5.77
CA ARG A 135 0.08 -25.11 5.69
C ARG A 135 -0.61 -25.29 7.03
N THR A 136 -1.41 -24.32 7.43
CA THR A 136 -2.00 -24.29 8.79
C THR A 136 -3.41 -23.74 8.86
N THR A 137 -4.01 -23.33 7.74
CA THR A 137 -5.36 -22.76 7.76
C THR A 137 -6.39 -23.87 7.63
N ALA A 138 -7.23 -24.07 8.66
CA ALA A 138 -8.37 -24.96 8.51
C ALA A 138 -9.32 -24.42 7.43
N SER A 139 -9.71 -25.27 6.47
CA SER A 139 -10.59 -24.92 5.36
C SER A 139 -11.98 -24.46 5.82
N GLY A 140 -12.43 -24.94 6.99
CA GLY A 140 -13.77 -24.68 7.53
C GLY A 140 -14.91 -25.39 6.77
N ALA A 141 -14.71 -25.73 5.49
CA ALA A 141 -15.69 -26.42 4.64
C ALA A 141 -15.63 -27.96 4.77
N ILE A 142 -14.44 -28.52 5.04
CA ILE A 142 -14.24 -29.96 5.23
C ILE A 142 -13.53 -30.15 6.57
N LYS A 143 -14.09 -31.00 7.42
CA LYS A 143 -13.50 -31.36 8.71
C LYS A 143 -12.11 -31.95 8.47
N ASP A 144 -11.12 -31.46 9.23
CA ASP A 144 -9.71 -31.86 9.16
C ASP A 144 -8.95 -31.48 7.87
N GLN A 145 -9.56 -30.72 6.96
CA GLN A 145 -8.85 -30.20 5.79
C GLN A 145 -8.03 -28.95 6.15
N ILE A 146 -6.70 -29.06 6.01
CA ILE A 146 -5.78 -27.93 6.11
C ILE A 146 -5.49 -27.39 4.69
N SER A 147 -5.81 -26.12 4.50
CA SER A 147 -5.51 -25.30 3.33
C SER A 147 -4.64 -24.11 3.75
N GLY A 148 -4.23 -23.28 2.78
CA GLY A 148 -3.53 -22.02 3.07
C GLY A 148 -2.10 -22.20 3.58
N TYR A 149 -1.15 -21.78 2.77
CA TYR A 149 0.26 -21.74 3.15
C TYR A 149 0.52 -20.80 4.32
N GLU A 150 1.58 -21.12 5.06
CA GLU A 150 2.25 -20.20 5.98
C GLU A 150 2.87 -19.02 5.22
N GLY A 151 3.12 -17.92 5.93
CA GLY A 151 3.69 -16.72 5.34
C GLY A 151 3.70 -15.55 6.30
N GLY A 152 4.26 -14.41 5.86
CA GLY A 152 4.55 -13.26 6.73
C GLY A 152 3.42 -12.87 7.68
N ALA A 153 2.19 -12.75 7.17
CA ALA A 153 1.03 -12.32 7.97
C ALA A 153 0.55 -13.34 9.02
N LYS A 154 0.87 -14.63 8.86
CA LYS A 154 0.42 -15.71 9.75
C LYS A 154 1.51 -16.15 10.71
N SER A 155 2.74 -16.24 10.23
CA SER A 155 3.86 -16.76 11.00
C SER A 155 4.64 -15.63 11.67
N ALA A 156 5.16 -14.65 10.90
CA ALA A 156 6.08 -13.64 11.43
C ALA A 156 5.38 -12.45 12.10
N GLN A 157 4.25 -12.01 11.54
CA GLN A 157 3.53 -10.84 12.03
C GLN A 157 3.09 -10.95 13.51
N PRO A 158 2.54 -12.08 14.01
CA PRO A 158 2.14 -12.16 15.42
C PRO A 158 3.26 -11.86 16.41
N ALA A 159 4.49 -12.34 16.14
CA ALA A 159 5.64 -12.04 16.98
C ALA A 159 6.05 -10.55 16.88
N TRP A 160 5.89 -9.93 15.72
CA TRP A 160 6.07 -8.48 15.57
C TRP A 160 5.02 -7.70 16.36
N ASP A 161 3.74 -8.09 16.26
CA ASP A 161 2.62 -7.45 16.97
C ASP A 161 2.84 -7.54 18.50
N ASP A 162 3.22 -8.71 19.03
CA ASP A 162 3.50 -8.92 20.45
C ASP A 162 4.69 -8.09 20.95
N PHE A 163 5.78 -8.01 20.18
CA PHE A 163 6.93 -7.19 20.54
C PHE A 163 6.57 -5.70 20.54
N MET A 164 5.96 -5.22 19.45
CA MET A 164 5.62 -3.80 19.28
C MET A 164 4.58 -3.34 20.30
N LYS A 165 3.68 -4.22 20.76
CA LYS A 165 2.73 -3.91 21.82
C LYS A 165 3.43 -3.51 23.12
N ASN A 166 4.53 -4.18 23.46
CA ASN A 166 5.32 -3.85 24.65
C ASN A 166 6.16 -2.59 24.43
N VAL A 167 6.85 -2.48 23.28
CA VAL A 167 7.74 -1.35 23.01
C VAL A 167 6.99 -0.02 22.85
N LEU A 168 5.77 -0.04 22.30
CA LEU A 168 4.96 1.17 22.11
C LEU A 168 4.09 1.52 23.32
N GLN A 169 4.17 0.75 24.41
CA GLN A 169 3.40 1.04 25.61
C GLN A 169 3.83 2.38 26.21
N GLY A 170 2.89 3.33 26.32
CA GLY A 170 3.15 4.66 26.87
C GLY A 170 3.84 5.64 25.90
N VAL A 171 4.21 5.19 24.69
CA VAL A 171 4.75 6.06 23.64
C VAL A 171 3.60 6.86 23.01
N PRO A 172 3.64 8.20 22.94
CA PRO A 172 2.58 8.99 22.29
C PRO A 172 2.39 8.64 20.82
N GLU A 173 1.17 8.75 20.29
CA GLU A 173 0.93 8.56 18.86
C GLU A 173 1.46 9.72 18.02
N GLU A 174 2.20 9.41 16.96
CA GLU A 174 2.71 10.42 16.02
C GLU A 174 1.85 10.48 14.74
N PRO A 175 1.12 11.58 14.50
CA PRO A 175 0.30 11.70 13.31
C PRO A 175 1.16 11.71 12.04
N LEU A 176 0.63 11.13 10.96
CA LEU A 176 1.27 11.14 9.65
C LEU A 176 1.19 12.54 9.01
N THR A 177 2.15 13.42 9.36
CA THR A 177 2.19 14.80 8.87
C THR A 177 3.03 14.93 7.59
N PRO A 178 2.47 15.46 6.49
CA PRO A 178 3.23 15.68 5.26
C PRO A 178 4.38 16.69 5.44
N PRO A 179 5.62 16.36 5.02
CA PRO A 179 6.74 17.29 5.03
C PRO A 179 6.63 18.32 3.90
N PRO A 180 7.41 19.43 3.95
CA PRO A 180 7.53 20.36 2.83
C PRO A 180 7.90 19.65 1.53
N GLY A 181 7.26 20.04 0.42
CA GLY A 181 7.41 19.41 -0.89
C GLY A 181 6.47 18.24 -1.14
N ILE A 182 5.59 17.89 -0.19
CA ILE A 182 4.43 17.01 -0.43
C ILE A 182 3.18 17.86 -0.61
N ILE A 183 2.41 17.55 -1.63
CA ILE A 183 1.08 18.11 -1.88
C ILE A 183 0.02 17.00 -1.84
N THR A 184 -1.23 17.38 -1.58
CA THR A 184 -2.37 16.46 -1.63
C THR A 184 -3.29 16.87 -2.78
N VAL A 185 -3.65 15.92 -3.64
CA VAL A 185 -4.61 16.16 -4.73
C VAL A 185 -5.69 15.08 -4.73
N ASN A 186 -6.89 15.43 -5.19
CA ASN A 186 -7.95 14.45 -5.36
C ASN A 186 -7.80 13.72 -6.71
N ILE A 187 -7.61 12.42 -6.65
CA ILE A 187 -7.50 11.54 -7.82
C ILE A 187 -8.73 10.67 -7.97
N ASP A 188 -9.04 10.32 -9.22
CA ASP A 188 -9.98 9.27 -9.53
C ASP A 188 -9.36 7.90 -9.21
N ARG A 189 -10.09 7.06 -8.47
CA ARG A 189 -9.56 5.80 -7.94
C ARG A 189 -9.29 4.74 -9.01
N SER A 190 -9.92 4.86 -10.18
CA SER A 190 -9.74 3.90 -11.28
C SER A 190 -8.58 4.27 -12.21
N THR A 191 -8.38 5.55 -12.47
CA THR A 191 -7.43 6.04 -13.47
C THR A 191 -6.15 6.61 -12.86
N GLY A 192 -6.19 7.03 -11.59
CA GLY A 192 -5.09 7.77 -10.94
C GLY A 192 -4.90 9.19 -11.46
N GLN A 193 -5.79 9.67 -12.35
CA GLN A 193 -5.78 11.05 -12.87
C GLN A 193 -6.56 11.99 -11.95
N LEU A 194 -6.51 13.31 -12.20
CA LEU A 194 -7.26 14.28 -11.41
C LEU A 194 -8.76 13.97 -11.46
N ALA A 195 -9.40 13.89 -10.30
CA ALA A 195 -10.82 13.62 -10.22
C ALA A 195 -11.65 14.80 -10.75
N SER A 196 -12.67 14.50 -11.56
CA SER A 196 -13.71 15.44 -12.01
C SER A 196 -15.01 15.32 -11.19
N GLY A 197 -15.04 14.41 -10.20
CA GLY A 197 -16.18 14.11 -9.34
C GLY A 197 -16.30 12.60 -9.06
N GLY A 198 -17.29 12.18 -8.26
CA GLY A 198 -17.59 10.75 -8.07
C GLY A 198 -16.56 9.98 -7.24
N ASN A 199 -16.11 8.82 -7.75
CA ASN A 199 -15.24 7.85 -7.06
C ASN A 199 -13.78 8.34 -6.94
N SER A 200 -13.58 9.32 -6.06
CA SER A 200 -12.31 10.00 -5.86
C SER A 200 -11.72 9.75 -4.48
N ARG A 201 -10.41 10.00 -4.32
CA ARG A 201 -9.73 10.02 -3.03
C ARG A 201 -8.60 11.06 -3.02
N ALA A 202 -8.30 11.57 -1.84
CA ALA A 202 -7.09 12.35 -1.62
C ALA A 202 -5.85 11.43 -1.71
N GLU A 203 -4.80 11.89 -2.37
CA GLU A 203 -3.54 11.16 -2.52
C GLU A 203 -2.36 12.13 -2.44
N TYR A 204 -1.25 11.67 -1.85
CA TYR A 204 -0.04 12.47 -1.67
C TYR A 204 0.89 12.35 -2.88
N PHE A 205 1.46 13.48 -3.30
CA PHE A 205 2.47 13.54 -4.36
C PHE A 205 3.64 14.42 -3.93
N ILE A 206 4.82 14.10 -4.47
CA ILE A 206 5.92 15.06 -4.47
C ILE A 206 5.49 16.21 -5.39
N GLU A 207 5.71 17.45 -4.95
CA GLU A 207 5.38 18.64 -5.75
C GLU A 207 6.02 18.55 -7.15
N GLY A 208 5.19 18.69 -8.18
CA GLY A 208 5.58 18.56 -9.58
C GLY A 208 5.40 17.17 -10.18
N THR A 209 5.04 16.15 -9.38
CA THR A 209 4.79 14.78 -9.87
C THR A 209 3.31 14.40 -9.91
N GLN A 210 2.41 15.28 -9.47
CA GLN A 210 0.97 15.04 -9.50
C GLN A 210 0.41 14.94 -10.94
N PRO A 211 -0.68 14.18 -11.16
CA PRO A 211 -1.34 14.14 -12.45
C PRO A 211 -1.83 15.53 -12.88
N THR A 212 -1.75 15.81 -14.18
CA THR A 212 -2.21 17.07 -14.78
C THR A 212 -3.45 16.91 -15.66
N GLN A 213 -3.77 15.67 -16.05
CA GLN A 213 -4.95 15.33 -16.84
C GLN A 213 -6.13 15.01 -15.93
N GLN A 214 -7.35 15.34 -16.38
CA GLN A 214 -8.58 14.95 -15.70
C GLN A 214 -9.05 13.58 -16.15
N ALA A 215 -9.56 12.79 -15.21
CA ALA A 215 -10.20 11.53 -15.49
C ALA A 215 -11.42 11.73 -16.41
N VAL A 216 -11.41 11.03 -17.54
CA VAL A 216 -12.54 10.97 -18.48
C VAL A 216 -13.29 9.67 -18.23
N HIS A 217 -14.50 9.78 -17.71
CA HIS A 217 -15.45 8.67 -17.63
C HIS A 217 -16.42 8.79 -18.80
N GLU A 218 -16.46 7.79 -19.69
CA GLU A 218 -17.51 7.73 -20.71
C GLU A 218 -18.86 7.52 -20.01
N VAL A 219 -19.63 8.59 -19.85
CA VAL A 219 -21.03 8.50 -19.42
C VAL A 219 -21.80 7.93 -20.61
N GLY A 220 -22.08 6.63 -20.56
CA GLY A 220 -22.95 5.99 -21.54
C GLY A 220 -24.33 6.65 -21.52
N THR A 221 -24.65 7.44 -22.54
CA THR A 221 -25.98 8.03 -22.69
C THR A 221 -26.97 6.90 -22.95
N THR A 222 -27.79 6.57 -21.96
CA THR A 222 -28.94 5.70 -22.20
C THR A 222 -29.97 6.52 -22.98
N ILE A 223 -30.08 6.29 -24.28
CA ILE A 223 -31.17 6.87 -25.07
C ILE A 223 -32.45 6.15 -24.63
N THR A 224 -33.25 6.80 -23.77
CA THR A 224 -34.63 6.37 -23.52
C THR A 224 -35.47 6.80 -24.72
N ASP A 225 -35.69 5.87 -25.65
CA ASP A 225 -36.74 6.05 -26.66
C ASP A 225 -38.10 6.08 -25.94
N GLY A 226 -39.00 6.93 -26.40
CA GLY A 226 -40.27 7.33 -25.74
C GLY A 226 -41.32 6.23 -25.70
N GLY A 227 -40.98 5.07 -25.12
CA GLY A 227 -41.83 3.89 -25.06
C GLY A 227 -41.18 2.74 -24.27
N GLY A 228 -41.07 2.90 -22.95
CA GLY A 228 -41.04 1.81 -21.97
C GLY A 228 -40.23 0.54 -22.27
N LYS A 229 -38.89 0.61 -22.14
CA LYS A 229 -38.04 -0.30 -21.32
C LYS A 229 -36.56 0.08 -21.50
N PRO A 230 -35.75 0.18 -20.42
CA PRO A 230 -34.32 0.40 -20.57
C PRO A 230 -33.66 -0.86 -21.14
N THR A 231 -33.26 -0.83 -22.41
CA THR A 231 -32.37 -1.85 -22.98
C THR A 231 -30.92 -1.44 -22.74
N ASN A 232 -30.22 -2.20 -21.91
CA ASN A 232 -28.78 -2.03 -21.69
C ASN A 232 -28.02 -2.51 -22.95
N CYS A 233 -27.08 -1.72 -23.46
CA CYS A 233 -26.30 -2.05 -24.67
C CYS A 233 -25.22 -3.13 -24.45
N SER A 234 -25.31 -3.93 -23.38
CA SER A 234 -24.37 -5.02 -23.09
C SER A 234 -24.69 -6.33 -23.82
N ASP A 235 -25.90 -6.50 -24.38
CA ASP A 235 -26.42 -7.84 -24.66
C ASP A 235 -26.55 -8.21 -26.16
N LYS A 236 -25.99 -7.43 -27.09
CA LYS A 236 -25.91 -7.84 -28.50
C LYS A 236 -24.58 -7.50 -29.13
N LYS A 237 -23.87 -8.53 -29.62
CA LYS A 237 -22.79 -8.42 -30.61
C LYS A 237 -23.35 -7.83 -31.91
N SER A 238 -23.55 -6.51 -31.98
CA SER A 238 -23.81 -5.78 -33.23
C SER A 238 -23.61 -4.28 -33.01
N ALA A 239 -22.47 -3.78 -33.50
CA ALA A 239 -22.18 -2.39 -33.89
C ALA A 239 -22.80 -1.26 -33.03
N CYS A 240 -22.17 -0.95 -31.90
CA CYS A 240 -22.27 0.38 -31.30
C CYS A 240 -21.31 1.31 -32.07
N GLY A 241 -21.82 2.00 -33.09
CA GLY A 241 -21.03 2.93 -33.90
C GLY A 241 -20.60 4.15 -33.07
N ARG A 242 -19.32 4.51 -33.15
CA ARG A 242 -18.79 5.79 -32.63
C ARG A 242 -19.40 6.93 -33.44
N PHE A 243 -20.35 7.65 -32.86
CA PHE A 243 -20.80 8.95 -33.38
C PHE A 243 -20.10 10.06 -32.60
N PHE A 244 -19.21 10.78 -33.28
CA PHE A 244 -18.73 12.08 -32.81
C PHE A 244 -19.77 13.12 -33.23
N LEU A 245 -20.39 13.79 -32.26
CA LEU A 245 -21.10 15.04 -32.54
C LEU A 245 -20.07 16.16 -32.45
N ALA A 246 -19.66 16.65 -33.61
CA ALA A 246 -19.11 17.98 -33.73
C ALA A 246 -20.21 18.99 -33.40
N ASP A 247 -19.81 20.05 -32.70
CA ASP A 247 -20.52 21.33 -32.60
C ASP A 247 -21.60 21.41 -31.51
N GLY A 248 -21.15 21.81 -30.32
CA GLY A 248 -22.02 22.17 -29.21
C GLY A 248 -22.80 23.45 -29.48
N LYS A 249 -24.14 23.32 -29.52
CA LYS A 249 -25.14 24.32 -29.07
C LYS A 249 -26.44 23.59 -28.67
N PRO A 250 -27.16 24.03 -27.63
CA PRO A 250 -28.43 23.44 -27.25
C PRO A 250 -29.56 24.01 -28.12
N VAL A 251 -30.49 23.17 -28.58
CA VAL A 251 -31.71 23.65 -29.25
C VAL A 251 -32.95 23.08 -28.56
N VAL A 252 -33.73 24.04 -28.09
CA VAL A 252 -35.05 23.97 -27.47
C VAL A 252 -36.11 23.55 -28.50
N ASP A 253 -37.13 22.83 -28.02
CA ASP A 253 -38.33 22.39 -28.73
C ASP A 253 -38.84 23.34 -29.83
N ILE A 254 -38.86 22.86 -31.08
CA ILE A 254 -39.79 23.32 -32.13
C ILE A 254 -40.19 22.12 -33.00
N VAL A 255 -41.44 21.68 -32.85
CA VAL A 255 -42.26 21.00 -33.89
C VAL A 255 -43.26 22.07 -34.35
N PRO A 256 -43.51 22.37 -35.65
CA PRO A 256 -43.92 21.44 -36.73
C PRO A 256 -43.26 21.84 -38.09
N GLN A 257 -43.52 21.32 -39.29
CA GLN A 257 -44.68 20.68 -39.92
C GLN A 257 -44.22 20.04 -41.24
N LEU A 258 -44.85 18.92 -41.61
CA LEU A 258 -44.64 18.20 -42.88
C LEU A 258 -44.93 19.06 -44.12
N ALA A 259 -44.07 18.92 -45.14
CA ALA A 259 -44.45 19.05 -46.55
C ALA A 259 -43.63 18.03 -47.36
N PRO A 260 -44.27 17.09 -48.10
CA PRO A 260 -43.55 16.22 -49.04
C PRO A 260 -43.43 16.91 -50.41
N LEU A 261 -42.54 16.38 -51.26
CA LEU A 261 -42.52 16.35 -52.74
C LEU A 261 -41.08 16.53 -53.28
N PRO A 262 -40.73 16.10 -54.50
CA PRO A 262 -41.17 14.93 -55.28
C PRO A 262 -39.97 14.07 -55.75
N ARG A 263 -40.23 12.83 -56.20
CA ARG A 263 -39.25 12.02 -56.97
C ARG A 263 -39.31 12.39 -58.45
N PRO A 264 -38.16 12.48 -59.13
CA PRO A 264 -38.04 12.19 -60.56
C PRO A 264 -37.03 11.04 -60.79
N THR A 265 -37.49 9.88 -61.26
CA THR A 265 -37.52 9.40 -62.66
C THR A 265 -36.16 8.94 -63.20
N VAL A 266 -36.13 7.66 -63.54
CA VAL A 266 -35.04 6.90 -64.15
C VAL A 266 -34.91 7.24 -65.64
N THR A 267 -33.68 7.33 -66.13
CA THR A 267 -33.32 6.94 -67.50
C THR A 267 -31.89 6.41 -67.52
N ALA A 268 -31.76 5.12 -67.84
CA ALA A 268 -30.52 4.51 -68.33
C ALA A 268 -30.39 4.81 -69.84
N PRO A 269 -29.17 4.73 -70.38
CA PRO A 269 -28.77 3.51 -71.09
C PRO A 269 -27.61 2.76 -70.46
#